data_AF-A0A5E5QYH1-F1
#
_entry.id   AF-A0A5E5QYH1-F1
#
_cell.length_a   1.000
_cell.length_b   1.000
_cell.length_c   1.000
_cell.angle_alpha   90.00
_cell.angle_beta   90.00
_cell.angle_gamma   90.00
#
_symmetry.space_group_name_H-M   'P 1'
#
loop_
_entity.id
_entity.type
_entity.pdbx_description
1 polymer ?
#
loop_
_entity_poly.entity_id
_entity_poly.type
_entity_poly.pdbx_seq_one_letter_code
_entity_poly.pdbx_strand_id
1 'polypeptide(L)'
;MLFGLRSALAFLCVAAFWLASAWPSGLGAVSITGVVLSLFASRDNPAQAGLNFLRGILLSIPLAGFVALFYLPGVDGFPLLCLGLGVPLFFAALCVNRASLAGIASPFCIFFVKNVAPSNSMSYDLAHFLNNALSTVLGVAFAVLVFNLVSLRPGERHYRRMLQATLGDLARLTLRSPAQAEAWFGGRTADRLIRLAQRYDRLPEGRRQPWSDGLMGLDFGDELLYLRQCLEEVPASLAQARDRYLRRLRLALLGDGPRAEREHALDPPTARLLKALAASPLAGSERGELAGAALVQLQATWRQWCRSHAPAGTALRADPLPGAGR
;
A
#
# COMPACT_ATOMS: atom_id res chain seq x y z
N MET A 1 18.37 -3.20 1.37
CA MET A 1 19.60 -2.62 0.78
C MET A 1 19.34 -1.29 0.06
N LEU A 2 18.42 -1.21 -0.91
CA LEU A 2 18.11 0.05 -1.62
C LEU A 2 17.69 1.24 -0.72
N PHE A 3 16.88 1.00 0.32
CA PHE A 3 16.48 2.05 1.26
C PHE A 3 17.68 2.64 2.04
N GLY A 4 18.64 1.80 2.43
CA GLY A 4 19.82 2.21 3.20
C GLY A 4 20.82 3.00 2.36
N LEU A 5 21.07 2.58 1.11
CA LEU A 5 21.98 3.29 0.20
C LEU A 5 21.48 4.71 -0.10
N ARG A 6 20.17 4.87 -0.29
CA ARG A 6 19.53 6.19 -0.45
C ARG A 6 19.81 7.10 0.74
N SER A 7 19.51 6.61 1.95
CA SER A 7 19.70 7.39 3.17
C SER A 7 21.18 7.70 3.41
N ALA A 8 22.09 6.80 3.06
CA ALA A 8 23.53 7.03 3.16
C ALA A 8 24.01 8.15 2.22
N LEU A 9 23.62 8.11 0.94
CA LEU A 9 23.98 9.17 -0.03
C LEU A 9 23.45 10.54 0.41
N ALA A 10 22.21 10.57 0.89
CA ALA A 10 21.60 11.78 1.42
C ALA A 10 22.34 12.37 2.61
N PHE A 11 22.67 11.52 3.57
CA PHE A 11 23.42 11.92 4.76
C PHE A 11 24.81 12.45 4.38
N LEU A 12 25.49 11.81 3.43
CA LEU A 12 26.77 12.27 2.89
C LEU A 12 26.66 13.64 2.23
N CYS A 13 25.60 13.92 1.46
CA CYS A 13 25.41 15.23 0.85
C CYS A 13 25.23 16.34 1.90
N VAL A 14 24.43 16.09 2.96
CA VAL A 14 24.23 17.06 4.04
C VAL A 14 25.52 17.27 4.84
N ALA A 15 26.26 16.19 5.12
CA ALA A 15 27.55 16.27 5.80
C ALA A 15 28.59 17.04 4.96
N ALA A 16 28.64 16.81 3.65
CA ALA A 16 29.54 17.53 2.75
C ALA A 16 29.19 19.03 2.66
N PHE A 17 27.91 19.37 2.57
CA PHE A 17 27.44 20.76 2.62
C PHE A 17 27.85 21.44 3.93
N TRP A 18 27.69 20.76 5.06
CA TRP A 18 28.10 21.30 6.35
C TRP A 18 29.61 21.55 6.41
N LEU A 19 30.41 20.59 5.96
CA LEU A 19 31.86 20.70 5.94
C LEU A 19 32.33 21.88 5.06
N ALA A 20 31.68 22.10 3.91
CA ALA A 20 32.00 23.18 2.99
C ALA A 20 31.56 24.56 3.49
N SER A 21 30.38 24.65 4.14
CA SER A 21 29.83 25.92 4.63
C SER A 21 30.42 26.38 5.96
N ALA A 22 31.11 25.49 6.69
CA ALA A 22 31.58 25.71 8.06
C ALA A 22 30.48 26.28 8.98
N TRP A 23 29.22 25.95 8.70
CA TRP A 23 28.08 26.54 9.39
C TRP A 23 28.07 26.10 10.87
N PRO A 24 28.11 27.03 11.85
CA PRO A 24 28.30 26.68 13.26
C PRO A 24 27.25 25.71 13.81
N SER A 25 25.99 25.87 13.40
CA SER A 25 24.90 24.98 13.85
C SER A 25 24.67 23.79 12.91
N GLY A 26 25.47 23.58 11.87
CA GLY A 26 25.19 22.55 10.86
C GLY A 26 25.38 21.12 11.36
N LEU A 27 26.14 20.88 12.43
CA LEU A 27 26.20 19.57 13.10
C LEU A 27 24.81 19.13 13.60
N GLY A 28 23.98 20.08 14.07
CA GLY A 28 22.60 19.83 14.44
C GLY A 28 21.75 19.36 13.27
N ALA A 29 21.95 19.97 12.09
CA ALA A 29 21.25 19.63 10.85
C ALA A 29 21.62 18.22 10.38
N VAL A 30 22.91 17.88 10.39
CA VAL A 30 23.40 16.52 10.05
C VAL A 30 22.79 15.49 11.00
N SER A 31 22.84 15.76 12.31
CA SER A 31 22.33 14.84 13.34
C SER A 31 20.84 14.54 13.16
N ILE A 32 20.01 15.57 13.02
CA ILE A 32 18.57 15.36 12.86
C ILE A 32 18.22 14.71 11.53
N THR A 33 18.98 15.01 10.47
CA THR A 33 18.84 14.32 9.17
C THR A 33 19.01 12.81 9.35
N GLY A 34 20.07 12.38 10.05
CA GLY A 34 20.31 10.96 10.33
C GLY A 34 19.17 10.30 11.11
N VAL A 35 18.66 10.96 12.14
CA VAL A 35 17.52 10.47 12.94
C VAL A 35 16.25 10.33 12.10
N VAL A 36 15.89 11.33 11.29
CA VAL A 36 14.68 11.28 10.44
C VAL A 36 14.82 10.20 9.37
N LEU A 37 16.01 10.08 8.77
CA LEU A 37 16.31 9.05 7.78
C LEU A 37 16.17 7.65 8.36
N SER A 38 16.69 7.38 9.57
CA SER A 38 16.59 6.07 10.21
C SER A 38 15.17 5.76 10.69
N LEU A 39 14.48 6.75 11.28
CA LEU A 39 13.14 6.59 11.84
C LEU A 39 12.09 6.26 10.76
N PHE A 40 12.20 6.87 9.58
CA PHE A 40 11.20 6.73 8.54
C PHE A 40 11.62 5.87 7.34
N ALA A 41 12.87 5.40 7.24
CA ALA A 41 13.34 4.62 6.08
C ALA A 41 12.44 3.42 5.72
N SER A 42 11.84 2.76 6.71
CA SER A 42 11.00 1.57 6.53
C SER A 42 9.50 1.84 6.45
N ARG A 43 9.06 3.12 6.51
CA ARG A 43 7.64 3.46 6.38
C ARG A 43 7.20 3.36 4.92
N ASP A 44 5.94 2.99 4.70
CA ASP A 44 5.36 2.91 3.35
C ASP A 44 5.33 4.25 2.62
N ASN A 45 5.14 5.35 3.35
CA ASN A 45 5.21 6.71 2.83
C ASN A 45 6.13 7.59 3.69
N PRO A 46 7.46 7.46 3.53
CA PRO A 46 8.43 8.14 4.38
C PRO A 46 8.42 9.66 4.16
N ALA A 47 8.11 10.11 2.95
CA ALA A 47 8.03 11.54 2.62
C ALA A 47 6.87 12.23 3.36
N GLN A 48 5.67 11.64 3.35
CA GLN A 48 4.52 12.21 4.06
C GLN A 48 4.72 12.18 5.58
N ALA A 49 5.31 11.10 6.11
CA ALA A 49 5.66 11.02 7.53
C ALA A 49 6.65 12.13 7.92
N GLY A 50 7.72 12.31 7.12
CA GLY A 50 8.70 13.37 7.35
C GLY A 50 8.11 14.79 7.20
N LEU A 51 7.15 15.01 6.30
CA LEU A 51 6.44 16.30 6.18
C LEU A 51 5.60 16.62 7.41
N ASN A 52 4.86 15.65 7.94
CA ASN A 52 4.13 15.83 9.20
C ASN A 52 5.10 16.10 10.36
N PHE A 53 6.25 15.42 10.36
CA PHE A 53 7.30 15.66 11.34
C PHE A 53 7.85 17.08 11.26
N LEU A 54 8.14 17.56 10.06
CA LEU A 54 8.57 18.93 9.80
C LEU A 54 7.52 19.97 10.23
N ARG A 55 6.23 19.71 9.98
CA ARG A 55 5.13 20.58 10.44
C ARG A 55 5.12 20.70 11.96
N GLY A 56 5.30 19.60 12.68
CA GLY A 56 5.38 19.63 14.14
C GLY A 56 6.53 20.49 14.66
N ILE A 57 7.70 20.39 14.01
CA ILE A 57 8.86 21.25 14.32
C ILE A 57 8.56 22.71 14.03
N LEU A 58 7.99 23.03 12.87
CA LEU A 58 7.67 24.41 12.50
C LEU A 58 6.67 25.05 13.47
N LEU A 59 5.68 24.29 13.94
CA LEU A 59 4.71 24.75 14.94
C LEU A 59 5.35 24.96 16.32
N SER A 60 6.39 24.22 16.67
CA SER A 60 7.04 24.35 17.99
C SER A 60 7.91 25.59 18.09
N ILE A 61 8.51 26.05 16.99
CA ILE A 61 9.42 27.21 16.96
C ILE A 61 8.77 28.49 17.50
N PRO A 62 7.62 28.98 16.99
CA PRO A 62 7.06 30.25 17.48
C PRO A 62 6.67 30.18 18.95
N LEU A 63 6.11 29.05 19.40
CA LEU A 63 5.71 28.89 20.78
C LEU A 63 6.91 28.74 21.72
N ALA A 64 7.92 27.97 21.33
CA ALA A 64 9.18 27.88 22.07
C ALA A 64 9.90 29.22 22.12
N GLY A 65 9.89 29.99 21.03
CA GLY A 65 10.45 31.34 20.97
C GLY A 65 9.74 32.30 21.92
N PHE A 66 8.41 32.27 21.96
CA PHE A 66 7.62 33.04 22.93
C PHE A 66 7.97 32.63 24.37
N VAL A 67 7.98 31.34 24.68
CA VAL A 67 8.29 30.85 26.03
C VAL A 67 9.73 31.21 26.44
N ALA A 68 10.71 30.92 25.58
CA ALA A 68 12.12 31.12 25.89
C ALA A 68 12.53 32.58 25.90
N LEU A 69 12.14 33.39 24.90
CA LEU A 69 12.69 34.74 24.72
C LEU A 69 11.82 35.85 25.33
N PHE A 70 10.56 35.56 25.69
CA PHE A 70 9.64 36.57 26.20
C PHE A 70 9.08 36.22 27.58
N TYR A 71 8.62 34.99 27.79
CA TYR A 71 8.04 34.58 29.08
C TYR A 71 9.11 34.30 30.15
N LEU A 72 10.07 33.41 29.86
CA LEU A 72 11.10 32.98 30.82
C LEU A 72 12.02 34.08 31.36
N PRO A 73 12.39 35.13 30.60
CA PRO A 73 13.19 36.23 31.15
C PRO A 73 12.49 37.03 32.26
N GLY A 74 11.15 37.00 32.30
CA GLY A 74 10.34 37.77 33.25
C GLY A 74 9.78 36.96 34.41
N VAL A 75 10.13 35.68 34.53
CA VAL A 75 9.62 34.79 35.58
C VAL A 75 10.73 34.07 36.31
N ASP A 76 10.57 33.95 37.62
CA ASP A 76 11.54 33.28 38.48
C ASP A 76 10.91 32.06 39.17
N GLY A 77 11.71 31.01 39.31
CA GLY A 77 11.36 29.82 40.07
C GLY A 77 10.73 28.68 39.26
N PHE A 78 10.86 27.48 39.83
CA PHE A 78 10.48 26.23 39.20
C PHE A 78 8.98 26.12 38.81
N PRO A 79 8.01 26.58 39.62
CA PRO A 79 6.60 26.47 39.25
C PRO A 79 6.22 27.22 37.97
N LEU A 80 6.77 28.42 37.76
CA LEU A 80 6.48 29.22 36.56
C LEU A 80 7.14 28.62 35.31
N LEU A 81 8.33 28.02 35.45
CA LEU A 81 8.96 27.20 34.41
C LEU A 81 8.07 26.00 34.03
N CYS A 82 7.53 25.30 35.03
CA CYS A 82 6.61 24.18 34.82
C CYS A 82 5.33 24.61 34.08
N LEU A 83 4.79 25.79 34.34
CA LEU A 83 3.66 26.31 33.58
C LEU A 83 4.03 26.65 32.14
N GLY A 84 5.16 27.34 31.93
CA GLY A 84 5.65 27.72 30.60
C GLY A 84 5.91 26.51 29.69
N LEU A 85 6.41 25.41 30.25
CA LEU A 85 6.63 24.16 29.50
C LEU A 85 5.38 23.27 29.46
N GLY A 86 4.73 23.11 30.61
CA GLY A 86 3.69 22.13 30.84
C GLY A 86 2.39 22.43 30.10
N VAL A 87 1.99 23.71 30.01
CA VAL A 87 0.75 24.08 29.33
C VAL A 87 0.80 23.72 27.83
N PRO A 88 1.80 24.16 27.05
CA PRO A 88 1.98 23.72 25.66
C PRO A 88 2.06 22.20 25.50
N LEU A 89 2.84 21.53 26.35
CA LEU A 89 3.06 20.09 26.26
C LEU A 89 1.79 19.30 26.59
N PHE A 90 0.98 19.77 27.53
CA PHE A 90 -0.29 19.14 27.88
C PHE A 90 -1.24 19.09 26.68
N PHE A 91 -1.46 20.23 26.03
CA PHE A 91 -2.32 20.27 24.84
C PHE A 91 -1.74 19.45 23.68
N ALA A 92 -0.43 19.51 23.45
CA ALA A 92 0.20 18.69 22.42
C ALA A 92 0.08 17.19 22.73
N ALA A 93 0.25 16.77 23.99
CA ALA A 93 0.08 15.38 24.42
C ALA A 93 -1.35 14.88 24.21
N LEU A 94 -2.37 15.71 24.44
CA LEU A 94 -3.75 15.36 24.10
C LEU A 94 -3.91 15.10 22.59
N CYS A 95 -3.25 15.88 21.74
CA CYS A 95 -3.26 15.67 20.29
C CYS A 95 -2.53 14.39 19.86
N VAL A 96 -1.51 13.93 20.60
CA VAL A 96 -0.79 12.67 20.29
C VAL A 96 -1.73 11.45 20.31
N ASN A 97 -2.75 11.46 21.17
CA ASN A 97 -3.73 10.36 21.24
C ASN A 97 -4.66 10.28 20.02
N ARG A 98 -4.68 11.30 19.15
CA ARG A 98 -5.44 11.27 17.90
C ARG A 98 -4.52 10.84 16.77
N ALA A 99 -4.79 9.66 16.17
CA ALA A 99 -3.95 9.08 15.12
C ALA A 99 -3.67 10.03 13.93
N SER A 100 -4.63 10.91 13.60
CA SER A 100 -4.49 11.91 12.53
C SER A 100 -3.50 13.03 12.86
N LEU A 101 -3.33 13.37 14.14
CA LEU A 101 -2.48 14.46 14.62
C LEU A 101 -1.17 13.97 15.22
N ALA A 102 -1.08 12.70 15.61
CA ALA A 102 0.09 12.11 16.28
C ALA A 102 1.41 12.41 15.56
N GLY A 103 1.43 12.28 14.22
CA GLY A 103 2.63 12.55 13.41
C GLY A 103 3.13 14.00 13.44
N ILE A 104 2.28 14.96 13.84
CA ILE A 104 2.62 16.38 13.99
C ILE A 104 2.86 16.71 15.47
N ALA A 105 2.00 16.21 16.36
CA ALA A 105 2.04 16.50 17.79
C ALA A 105 3.27 15.90 18.50
N SER A 106 3.67 14.66 18.15
CA SER A 106 4.85 14.03 18.76
C SER A 106 6.16 14.82 18.52
N PRO A 107 6.51 15.22 17.29
CA PRO A 107 7.68 16.07 17.05
C PRO A 107 7.55 17.44 17.70
N PHE A 108 6.35 18.02 17.72
CA PHE A 108 6.12 19.27 18.42
C PHE A 108 6.58 19.19 19.88
N CYS A 109 6.17 18.15 20.62
CA CYS A 109 6.57 17.99 22.03
C CYS A 109 8.10 17.95 22.21
N ILE A 110 8.77 17.14 21.38
CA ILE A 110 10.22 16.95 21.46
C ILE A 110 10.95 18.26 21.15
N PHE A 111 10.57 18.92 20.05
CA PHE A 111 11.26 20.10 19.55
C PHE A 111 10.92 21.37 20.30
N PHE A 112 9.73 21.45 20.90
CA PHE A 112 9.39 22.52 21.82
C PHE A 112 10.36 22.54 23.00
N VAL A 113 10.54 21.42 23.70
CA VAL A 113 11.49 21.32 24.82
C VAL A 113 12.93 21.58 24.37
N LYS A 114 13.33 20.99 23.24
CA LYS A 114 14.68 21.21 22.66
C LYS A 114 14.94 22.68 22.30
N ASN A 115 13.93 23.42 21.84
CA ASN A 115 14.09 24.82 21.44
C ASN A 115 14.00 25.77 22.65
N VAL A 116 13.21 25.44 23.67
CA VAL A 116 13.23 26.19 24.94
C VAL A 116 14.56 25.97 25.67
N ALA A 117 15.11 24.74 25.62
CA ALA A 117 16.41 24.37 26.18
C ALA A 117 16.64 24.89 27.63
N PRO A 118 15.76 24.55 28.59
CA PRO A 118 15.90 25.01 29.96
C PRO A 118 17.22 24.57 30.58
N SER A 119 17.99 25.55 31.06
CA SER A 119 19.26 25.38 31.75
C SER A 119 19.29 26.24 33.02
N ASN A 120 20.12 25.85 34.00
CA ASN A 120 20.29 26.63 35.24
C ASN A 120 20.80 28.05 34.95
N SER A 121 21.64 28.19 33.92
CA SER A 121 22.07 29.47 33.37
C SER A 121 21.50 29.62 31.96
N MET A 122 20.32 30.24 31.86
CA MET A 122 19.69 30.49 30.56
C MET A 122 20.35 31.67 29.84
N SER A 123 20.54 31.50 28.52
CA SER A 123 20.95 32.56 27.61
C SER A 123 19.79 32.85 26.65
N TYR A 124 19.37 34.10 26.58
CA TYR A 124 18.22 34.56 25.80
C TYR A 124 18.68 35.22 24.49
N ASP A 125 19.50 34.52 23.71
CA ASP A 125 20.01 35.00 22.43
C ASP A 125 19.09 34.58 21.27
N LEU A 126 18.41 35.56 20.66
CA LEU A 126 17.54 35.36 19.51
C LEU A 126 18.30 34.81 18.29
N ALA A 127 19.51 35.29 18.02
CA ALA A 127 20.30 34.83 16.87
C ALA A 127 20.69 33.36 17.05
N HIS A 128 21.13 32.99 18.25
CA HIS A 128 21.42 31.60 18.59
C HIS A 128 20.18 30.70 18.47
N PHE A 129 19.04 31.15 19.00
CA PHE A 129 17.76 30.44 18.91
C PHE A 129 17.37 30.18 17.45
N LEU A 130 17.33 31.24 16.62
CA LEU A 130 16.95 31.14 15.22
C LEU A 130 17.91 30.25 14.42
N ASN A 131 19.21 30.34 14.66
CA ASN A 131 20.19 29.52 13.97
C ASN A 131 20.02 28.01 14.28
N ASN A 132 19.76 27.67 15.55
CA ASN A 132 19.49 26.29 15.96
C ASN A 132 18.13 25.76 15.46
N ALA A 133 17.11 26.62 15.41
CA ALA A 133 15.81 26.29 14.85
C ALA A 133 15.92 26.02 13.33
N LEU A 134 16.58 26.91 12.59
CA LEU A 134 16.85 26.76 11.15
C LEU A 134 17.66 25.51 10.84
N SER A 135 18.70 25.23 11.62
CA SER A 135 19.48 23.99 11.50
C SER A 135 18.60 22.74 11.59
N THR A 136 17.68 22.74 12.54
CA THR A 136 16.74 21.62 12.71
C THR A 136 15.80 21.50 11.50
N VAL A 137 15.18 22.61 11.10
CA VAL A 137 14.22 22.67 9.98
C VAL A 137 14.88 22.21 8.68
N LEU A 138 16.08 22.72 8.38
CA LEU A 138 16.81 22.36 7.17
C LEU A 138 17.20 20.88 7.17
N GLY A 139 17.71 20.34 8.29
CA GLY A 139 18.05 18.91 8.36
C GLY A 139 16.86 18.00 8.08
N VAL A 140 15.70 18.29 8.66
CA VAL A 140 14.47 17.53 8.37
C VAL A 140 13.98 17.75 6.94
N ALA A 141 14.03 18.98 6.42
CA ALA A 141 13.64 19.29 5.05
C ALA A 141 14.50 18.54 4.04
N PHE A 142 15.81 18.44 4.26
CA PHE A 142 16.71 17.63 3.43
C PHE A 142 16.37 16.14 3.48
N ALA A 143 16.09 15.59 4.66
CA ALA A 143 15.64 14.19 4.79
C ALA A 143 14.34 13.92 4.00
N VAL A 144 13.37 14.85 4.08
CA VAL A 144 12.10 14.77 3.32
C VAL A 144 12.34 14.87 1.82
N LEU A 145 13.21 15.79 1.39
CA LEU A 145 13.58 15.98 0.00
C LEU A 145 14.15 14.68 -0.58
N VAL A 146 15.05 14.02 0.15
CA VAL A 146 15.63 12.72 -0.21
C VAL A 146 14.58 11.63 -0.33
N PHE A 147 13.63 11.57 0.59
CA PHE A 147 12.52 10.62 0.51
C PHE A 147 11.63 10.83 -0.73
N ASN A 148 11.54 12.07 -1.24
CA ASN A 148 10.82 12.40 -2.46
C ASN A 148 11.63 12.13 -3.74
N LEU A 149 12.89 12.54 -3.80
CA LEU A 149 13.75 12.35 -4.97
C LEU A 149 13.98 10.86 -5.28
N VAL A 150 14.19 10.07 -4.24
CA VAL A 150 14.38 8.63 -4.37
C VAL A 150 13.16 7.93 -3.79
N SER A 151 12.01 8.26 -4.37
CA SER A 151 10.75 7.60 -4.06
C SER A 151 10.74 6.24 -4.74
N LEU A 152 10.92 5.17 -3.95
CA LEU A 152 10.65 3.79 -4.37
C LEU A 152 9.13 3.58 -4.42
N ARG A 153 8.42 4.41 -5.21
CA ARG A 153 7.00 4.18 -5.45
C ARG A 153 6.92 2.83 -6.15
N PRO A 154 6.12 1.88 -5.66
CA PRO A 154 5.78 0.70 -6.43
C PRO A 154 5.02 1.20 -7.66
N GLY A 155 5.76 1.42 -8.74
CA GLY A 155 5.18 1.84 -10.01
C GLY A 155 4.43 0.70 -10.66
N GLU A 156 3.96 0.94 -11.87
CA GLU A 156 3.27 -0.03 -12.74
C GLU A 156 3.97 -1.40 -12.80
N ARG A 157 5.31 -1.43 -12.74
CA ARG A 157 6.10 -2.67 -12.72
C ARG A 157 5.86 -3.53 -11.49
N HIS A 158 5.70 -2.94 -10.31
CA HIS A 158 5.45 -3.69 -9.07
C HIS A 158 4.06 -4.30 -9.10
N TYR A 159 3.06 -3.54 -9.57
CA TYR A 159 1.71 -4.06 -9.77
C TYR A 159 1.67 -5.19 -10.79
N ARG A 160 2.28 -5.03 -11.97
CA ARG A 160 2.36 -6.10 -12.98
C ARG A 160 2.99 -7.38 -12.44
N ARG A 161 4.07 -7.25 -11.64
CA ARG A 161 4.68 -8.40 -10.96
C ARG A 161 3.74 -9.07 -9.96
N MET A 162 2.98 -8.28 -9.21
CA MET A 162 1.97 -8.78 -8.27
C MET A 162 0.85 -9.54 -9.00
N LEU A 163 0.31 -8.97 -10.09
CA LEU A 163 -0.69 -9.61 -10.94
C LEU A 163 -0.16 -10.91 -11.54
N GLN A 164 1.05 -10.90 -12.12
CA GLN A 164 1.70 -12.11 -12.63
C GLN A 164 1.88 -13.18 -11.56
N ALA A 165 2.20 -12.79 -10.32
CA ALA A 165 2.30 -13.73 -9.21
C ALA A 165 0.93 -14.33 -8.85
N THR A 166 -0.14 -13.53 -8.85
CA THR A 166 -1.52 -14.01 -8.64
C THR A 166 -1.97 -14.96 -9.75
N LEU A 167 -1.74 -14.61 -11.01
CA LEU A 167 -2.02 -15.50 -12.15
C LEU A 167 -1.21 -16.80 -12.08
N GLY A 168 0.05 -16.71 -11.65
CA GLY A 168 0.89 -17.88 -11.40
C GLY A 168 0.38 -18.77 -10.25
N ASP A 169 -0.21 -18.18 -9.20
CA ASP A 169 -0.83 -18.93 -8.12
C ASP A 169 -2.14 -19.59 -8.55
N LEU A 170 -2.99 -18.89 -9.31
CA LEU A 170 -4.18 -19.46 -9.95
C LEU A 170 -3.82 -20.61 -10.90
N ALA A 171 -2.72 -20.48 -11.64
CA ALA A 171 -2.20 -21.54 -12.49
C ALA A 171 -1.68 -22.75 -11.68
N ARG A 172 -1.10 -22.52 -10.49
CA ARG A 172 -0.68 -23.58 -9.57
C ARG A 172 -1.87 -24.26 -8.88
N LEU A 173 -2.95 -23.53 -8.64
CA LEU A 173 -4.20 -24.09 -8.13
C LEU A 173 -4.75 -25.20 -9.03
N THR A 174 -4.47 -25.20 -10.34
CA THR A 174 -4.93 -26.29 -11.22
C THR A 174 -4.14 -27.60 -11.03
N LEU A 175 -3.04 -27.60 -10.27
CA LEU A 175 -2.11 -28.74 -10.13
C LEU A 175 -2.06 -29.35 -8.73
N ARG A 176 -2.41 -28.57 -7.69
CA ARG A 176 -2.34 -29.03 -6.28
C ARG A 176 -3.55 -29.88 -5.91
N SER A 177 -3.47 -30.71 -4.87
CA SER A 177 -4.68 -31.35 -4.32
C SER A 177 -5.63 -30.30 -3.72
N PRO A 178 -6.97 -30.47 -3.83
CA PRO A 178 -7.94 -29.51 -3.31
C PRO A 178 -7.74 -29.19 -1.82
N ALA A 179 -7.54 -30.23 -0.99
CA ALA A 179 -7.35 -30.10 0.46
C ALA A 179 -6.17 -29.21 0.89
N GLN A 180 -5.06 -29.20 0.12
CA GLN A 180 -3.90 -28.35 0.42
C GLN A 180 -3.96 -26.98 -0.28
N ALA A 181 -4.82 -26.85 -1.29
CA ALA A 181 -4.88 -25.69 -2.16
C ALA A 181 -5.62 -24.52 -1.51
N GLU A 182 -6.68 -24.80 -0.76
CA GLU A 182 -7.55 -23.78 -0.15
C GLU A 182 -6.81 -22.96 0.91
N ALA A 183 -6.26 -23.59 1.96
CA ALA A 183 -5.51 -22.89 3.00
C ALA A 183 -4.28 -22.15 2.46
N TRP A 184 -3.58 -22.75 1.47
CA TRP A 184 -2.41 -22.14 0.84
C TRP A 184 -2.75 -20.91 0.01
N PHE A 185 -3.85 -20.96 -0.76
CA PHE A 185 -4.28 -19.86 -1.61
C PHE A 185 -4.92 -18.75 -0.80
N GLY A 186 -5.84 -19.09 0.11
CA GLY A 186 -6.54 -18.12 0.96
C GLY A 186 -5.57 -17.23 1.74
N GLY A 187 -4.57 -17.82 2.41
CA GLY A 187 -3.56 -17.04 3.15
C GLY A 187 -2.71 -16.12 2.28
N ARG A 188 -2.32 -16.57 1.08
CA ARG A 188 -1.53 -15.75 0.14
C ARG A 188 -2.35 -14.63 -0.47
N THR A 189 -3.57 -14.91 -0.91
CA THR A 189 -4.45 -13.93 -1.55
C THR A 189 -4.91 -12.89 -0.53
N ALA A 190 -5.17 -13.29 0.72
CA ALA A 190 -5.46 -12.36 1.81
C ALA A 190 -4.30 -11.38 2.08
N ASP A 191 -3.06 -11.85 2.22
CA ASP A 191 -1.89 -10.95 2.41
C ASP A 191 -1.76 -9.96 1.26
N ARG A 192 -1.97 -10.42 0.02
CA ARG A 192 -1.92 -9.57 -1.17
C ARG A 192 -3.04 -8.53 -1.22
N LEU A 193 -4.26 -8.92 -0.87
CA LEU A 193 -5.40 -8.01 -0.80
C LEU A 193 -5.23 -6.98 0.31
N ILE A 194 -4.72 -7.35 1.49
CA ILE A 194 -4.42 -6.39 2.56
C ILE A 194 -3.42 -5.33 2.07
N ARG A 195 -2.36 -5.73 1.37
CA ARG A 195 -1.38 -4.79 0.79
C ARG A 195 -1.97 -3.87 -0.28
N LEU A 196 -2.92 -4.37 -1.08
CA LEU A 196 -3.63 -3.57 -2.09
C LEU A 196 -4.62 -2.61 -1.42
N ALA A 197 -5.36 -3.07 -0.41
CA ALA A 197 -6.32 -2.28 0.37
C ALA A 197 -5.63 -1.09 1.05
N GLN A 198 -4.46 -1.31 1.67
CA GLN A 198 -3.64 -0.25 2.28
C GLN A 198 -3.22 0.86 1.29
N ARG A 199 -3.31 0.60 -0.01
CA ARG A 199 -2.96 1.55 -1.08
C ARG A 199 -4.19 2.07 -1.84
N TYR A 200 -5.36 1.49 -1.62
CA TYR A 200 -6.59 1.81 -2.34
C TYR A 200 -6.98 3.29 -2.17
N ASP A 201 -6.99 3.78 -0.94
CA ASP A 201 -7.38 5.17 -0.61
C ASP A 201 -6.41 6.24 -1.16
N ARG A 202 -5.23 5.82 -1.62
CA ARG A 202 -4.17 6.73 -2.12
C ARG A 202 -4.10 6.79 -3.64
N LEU A 203 -4.90 6.00 -4.35
CA LEU A 203 -4.93 5.97 -5.81
C LEU A 203 -6.02 6.92 -6.33
N PRO A 204 -5.72 7.81 -7.31
CA PRO A 204 -6.74 8.55 -8.03
C PRO A 204 -7.79 7.61 -8.61
N GLU A 205 -9.05 8.04 -8.71
CA GLU A 205 -10.20 7.17 -9.09
C GLU A 205 -9.98 6.38 -10.39
N GLY A 206 -9.22 6.93 -11.36
CA GLY A 206 -8.84 6.25 -12.60
C GLY A 206 -7.72 5.21 -12.51
N ARG A 207 -7.18 4.90 -11.31
CA ARG A 207 -6.11 3.90 -11.08
C ARG A 207 -6.51 2.81 -10.09
N ARG A 208 -7.80 2.53 -9.92
CA ARG A 208 -8.31 1.45 -9.04
C ARG A 208 -8.21 0.04 -9.64
N GLN A 209 -7.74 -0.09 -10.88
CA GLN A 209 -7.55 -1.36 -11.58
C GLN A 209 -6.76 -2.42 -10.76
N PRO A 210 -5.71 -2.06 -9.99
CA PRO A 210 -5.01 -3.02 -9.15
C PRO A 210 -5.84 -3.69 -8.07
N TRP A 211 -6.80 -2.96 -7.52
CA TRP A 211 -7.71 -3.48 -6.52
C TRP A 211 -8.74 -4.40 -7.15
N SER A 212 -9.34 -3.98 -8.28
CA SER A 212 -10.30 -4.83 -9.00
C SER A 212 -9.67 -6.13 -9.47
N ASP A 213 -8.41 -6.10 -9.93
CA ASP A 213 -7.69 -7.30 -10.34
C ASP A 213 -7.40 -8.25 -9.18
N GLY A 214 -7.12 -7.69 -8.00
CA GLY A 214 -6.96 -8.47 -6.78
C GLY A 214 -8.24 -9.20 -6.40
N LEU A 215 -9.39 -8.51 -6.45
CA LEU A 215 -10.70 -9.09 -6.15
C LEU A 215 -11.12 -10.13 -7.20
N MET A 216 -11.02 -9.80 -8.49
CA MET A 216 -11.32 -10.74 -9.57
C MET A 216 -10.44 -11.98 -9.50
N GLY A 217 -9.17 -11.81 -9.12
CA GLY A 217 -8.25 -12.94 -8.90
C GLY A 217 -8.64 -13.81 -7.70
N LEU A 218 -9.21 -13.24 -6.64
CA LEU A 218 -9.75 -13.99 -5.50
C LEU A 218 -11.00 -14.76 -5.92
N ASP A 219 -12.01 -14.06 -6.45
CA ASP A 219 -13.29 -14.64 -6.89
C ASP A 219 -13.04 -15.80 -7.88
N PHE A 220 -12.11 -15.59 -8.82
CA PHE A 220 -11.72 -16.61 -9.79
C PHE A 220 -11.04 -17.82 -9.14
N GLY A 221 -10.26 -17.61 -8.08
CA GLY A 221 -9.61 -18.68 -7.34
C GLY A 221 -10.58 -19.52 -6.51
N ASP A 222 -11.54 -18.86 -5.86
CA ASP A 222 -12.56 -19.51 -5.03
C ASP A 222 -13.49 -20.37 -5.88
N GLU A 223 -13.97 -19.85 -7.01
CA GLU A 223 -14.77 -20.62 -7.97
C GLU A 223 -13.99 -21.80 -8.58
N LEU A 224 -12.68 -21.63 -8.80
CA LEU A 224 -11.82 -22.71 -9.28
C LEU A 224 -11.66 -23.81 -8.22
N LEU A 225 -11.48 -23.44 -6.96
CA LEU A 225 -11.40 -24.40 -5.86
C LEU A 225 -12.73 -25.15 -5.70
N TYR A 226 -13.84 -24.43 -5.72
CA TYR A 226 -15.18 -25.00 -5.60
C TYR A 226 -15.49 -25.99 -6.74
N LEU A 227 -15.23 -25.61 -7.99
CA LEU A 227 -15.36 -26.52 -9.14
C LEU A 227 -14.51 -27.80 -8.96
N ARG A 228 -13.29 -27.66 -8.43
CA ARG A 228 -12.40 -28.81 -8.24
C ARG A 228 -12.85 -29.73 -7.12
N GLN A 229 -13.46 -29.19 -6.06
CA GLN A 229 -14.08 -29.97 -4.99
C GLN A 229 -15.32 -30.73 -5.51
N CYS A 230 -16.20 -30.08 -6.29
CA CYS A 230 -17.36 -30.75 -6.88
C CYS A 230 -16.96 -31.87 -7.87
N LEU A 231 -15.80 -31.73 -8.52
CA LEU A 231 -15.25 -32.70 -9.47
C LEU A 231 -14.12 -33.57 -8.88
N GLU A 232 -14.10 -33.71 -7.55
CA GLU A 232 -13.25 -34.67 -6.83
C GLU A 232 -13.87 -36.07 -6.95
N GLU A 233 -13.03 -37.11 -7.12
CA GLU A 233 -13.47 -38.51 -7.20
C GLU A 233 -14.54 -38.83 -8.27
N VAL A 234 -14.49 -38.15 -9.42
CA VAL A 234 -15.42 -38.39 -10.54
C VAL A 234 -15.01 -39.55 -11.47
N PRO A 235 -15.94 -40.12 -12.26
CA PRO A 235 -15.62 -41.16 -13.25
C PRO A 235 -14.52 -40.74 -14.23
N ALA A 236 -13.75 -41.70 -14.74
CA ALA A 236 -12.57 -41.46 -15.56
C ALA A 236 -12.83 -40.58 -16.80
N SER A 237 -14.00 -40.71 -17.44
CA SER A 237 -14.39 -39.88 -18.59
C SER A 237 -14.53 -38.40 -18.23
N LEU A 238 -15.15 -38.10 -17.09
CA LEU A 238 -15.31 -36.74 -16.57
C LEU A 238 -13.99 -36.19 -16.01
N ALA A 239 -13.18 -37.04 -15.36
CA ALA A 239 -11.84 -36.67 -14.89
C ALA A 239 -10.94 -36.22 -16.05
N GLN A 240 -10.96 -36.93 -17.19
CA GLN A 240 -10.22 -36.51 -18.38
C GLN A 240 -10.70 -35.17 -18.95
N ALA A 241 -12.01 -34.91 -18.95
CA ALA A 241 -12.57 -33.64 -19.41
C ALA A 241 -12.17 -32.48 -18.48
N ARG A 242 -12.25 -32.70 -17.16
CA ARG A 242 -11.77 -31.78 -16.12
C ARG A 242 -10.29 -31.45 -16.31
N ASP A 243 -9.43 -32.45 -16.48
CA ASP A 243 -7.99 -32.24 -16.60
C ASP A 243 -7.62 -31.49 -17.89
N ARG A 244 -8.36 -31.72 -18.99
CA ARG A 244 -8.23 -30.94 -20.22
C ARG A 244 -8.66 -29.48 -20.02
N TYR A 245 -9.76 -29.23 -19.31
CA TYR A 245 -10.22 -27.89 -18.97
C TYR A 245 -9.17 -27.15 -18.13
N LEU A 246 -8.71 -27.76 -17.03
CA LEU A 246 -7.69 -27.20 -16.13
C LEU A 246 -6.39 -26.89 -16.87
N ARG A 247 -5.97 -27.74 -17.82
CA ARG A 247 -4.80 -27.47 -18.65
C ARG A 247 -4.98 -26.25 -19.55
N ARG A 248 -6.16 -26.08 -20.18
CA ARG A 248 -6.47 -24.91 -21.01
C ARG A 248 -6.55 -23.64 -20.18
N LEU A 249 -7.17 -23.70 -18.99
CA LEU A 249 -7.22 -22.60 -18.06
C LEU A 249 -5.82 -22.15 -17.63
N ARG A 250 -4.95 -23.10 -17.27
CA ARG A 250 -3.55 -22.81 -16.90
C ARG A 250 -2.80 -22.09 -18.03
N LEU A 251 -3.00 -22.50 -19.29
CA LEU A 251 -2.41 -21.82 -20.44
C LEU A 251 -2.98 -20.42 -20.66
N ALA A 252 -4.26 -20.20 -20.36
CA ALA A 252 -4.86 -18.87 -20.40
C ALA A 252 -4.22 -17.93 -19.35
N LEU A 253 -4.09 -18.41 -18.11
CA LEU A 253 -3.50 -17.66 -16.99
C LEU A 253 -2.03 -17.31 -17.22
N LEU A 254 -1.21 -18.27 -17.68
CA LEU A 254 0.23 -18.06 -17.88
C LEU A 254 0.61 -17.37 -19.19
N GLY A 255 -0.23 -17.49 -20.23
CA GLY A 255 0.10 -17.06 -21.58
C GLY A 255 -0.04 -15.56 -21.86
N ASP A 256 -0.54 -14.78 -20.89
CA ASP A 256 -0.56 -13.30 -20.85
C ASP A 256 -1.61 -12.75 -19.85
N GLY A 257 -2.35 -13.63 -19.17
CA GLY A 257 -3.41 -13.27 -18.24
C GLY A 257 -4.70 -12.81 -18.94
N PRO A 258 -5.61 -12.17 -18.19
CA PRO A 258 -6.84 -11.59 -18.72
C PRO A 258 -6.51 -10.39 -19.61
N ARG A 259 -6.98 -10.43 -20.86
CA ARG A 259 -6.88 -9.33 -21.83
C ARG A 259 -8.17 -9.27 -22.62
N ALA A 260 -8.55 -8.10 -23.12
CA ALA A 260 -9.76 -7.90 -23.90
C ALA A 260 -9.90 -8.92 -25.05
N GLU A 261 -8.81 -9.18 -25.79
CA GLU A 261 -8.78 -10.15 -26.91
C GLU A 261 -9.06 -11.60 -26.50
N ARG A 262 -8.91 -11.93 -25.21
CA ARG A 262 -9.04 -13.28 -24.67
C ARG A 262 -10.33 -13.48 -23.89
N GLU A 263 -11.27 -12.56 -23.97
CA GLU A 263 -12.58 -12.64 -23.31
C GLU A 263 -13.26 -14.01 -23.53
N HIS A 264 -13.21 -14.52 -24.76
CA HIS A 264 -13.87 -15.76 -25.17
C HIS A 264 -12.95 -17.00 -25.10
N ALA A 265 -11.74 -16.88 -24.52
CA ALA A 265 -10.75 -17.96 -24.51
C ALA A 265 -11.20 -19.19 -23.71
N LEU A 266 -12.09 -19.01 -22.73
CA LEU A 266 -12.63 -20.11 -21.92
C LEU A 266 -13.93 -20.70 -22.49
N ASP A 267 -14.55 -20.12 -23.52
CA ASP A 267 -15.84 -20.62 -24.01
C ASP A 267 -15.75 -22.04 -24.61
N PRO A 268 -14.79 -22.35 -25.51
CA PRO A 268 -14.67 -23.70 -26.04
C PRO A 268 -14.32 -24.77 -24.98
N PRO A 269 -13.39 -24.55 -24.02
CA PRO A 269 -13.15 -25.54 -22.97
C PRO A 269 -14.32 -25.65 -21.98
N THR A 270 -15.01 -24.56 -21.63
CA THR A 270 -16.20 -24.58 -20.77
C THR A 270 -17.33 -25.40 -21.40
N ALA A 271 -17.68 -25.15 -22.66
CA ALA A 271 -18.74 -25.89 -23.35
C ALA A 271 -18.46 -27.40 -23.43
N ARG A 272 -17.19 -27.78 -23.63
CA ARG A 272 -16.78 -29.20 -23.66
C ARG A 272 -16.93 -29.87 -22.30
N LEU A 273 -16.60 -29.18 -21.20
CA LEU A 273 -16.73 -29.72 -19.86
C LEU A 273 -18.21 -29.82 -19.43
N LEU A 274 -19.05 -28.82 -19.77
CA LEU A 274 -20.50 -28.90 -19.55
C LEU A 274 -21.10 -30.11 -20.28
N LYS A 275 -20.72 -30.34 -21.54
CA LYS A 275 -21.19 -31.50 -22.31
C LYS A 275 -20.77 -32.83 -21.67
N ALA A 276 -19.54 -32.91 -21.16
CA ALA A 276 -19.06 -34.10 -20.45
C ALA A 276 -19.77 -34.32 -19.11
N LEU A 277 -20.11 -33.23 -18.40
CA LEU A 277 -20.86 -33.25 -17.16
C LEU A 277 -22.31 -33.72 -17.38
N ALA A 278 -22.97 -33.23 -18.42
CA ALA A 278 -24.32 -33.64 -18.81
C ALA A 278 -24.40 -35.11 -19.28
N ALA A 279 -23.31 -35.67 -19.78
CA ALA A 279 -23.21 -37.08 -20.18
C ALA A 279 -22.71 -38.01 -19.05
N SER A 280 -22.46 -37.46 -17.86
CA SER A 280 -21.92 -38.18 -16.70
C SER A 280 -23.05 -38.70 -15.79
N PRO A 281 -22.81 -39.73 -14.97
CA PRO A 281 -23.73 -40.13 -13.88
C PRO A 281 -24.07 -39.01 -12.88
N LEU A 282 -23.28 -37.93 -12.87
CA LEU A 282 -23.54 -36.73 -12.06
C LEU A 282 -24.61 -35.81 -12.64
N ALA A 283 -25.10 -36.06 -13.86
CA ALA A 283 -26.15 -35.25 -14.48
C ALA A 283 -27.44 -35.32 -13.65
N GLY A 284 -27.98 -34.16 -13.27
CA GLY A 284 -29.17 -34.06 -12.41
C GLY A 284 -28.93 -34.31 -10.92
N SER A 285 -27.67 -34.54 -10.51
CA SER A 285 -27.30 -34.52 -9.08
C SER A 285 -27.00 -33.11 -8.61
N GLU A 286 -27.25 -32.81 -7.33
CA GLU A 286 -26.88 -31.53 -6.71
C GLU A 286 -25.41 -31.18 -6.97
N ARG A 287 -24.48 -32.14 -6.79
CA ARG A 287 -23.04 -31.93 -7.08
C ARG A 287 -22.78 -31.58 -8.54
N GLY A 288 -23.49 -32.20 -9.48
CA GLY A 288 -23.37 -31.90 -10.90
C GLY A 288 -23.90 -30.51 -11.26
N GLU A 289 -25.02 -30.10 -10.66
CA GLU A 289 -25.57 -28.75 -10.85
C GLU A 289 -24.64 -27.68 -10.30
N LEU A 290 -24.10 -27.89 -9.10
CA LEU A 290 -23.12 -27.00 -8.47
C LEU A 290 -21.83 -26.90 -9.30
N ALA A 291 -21.31 -28.02 -9.82
CA ALA A 291 -20.16 -28.01 -10.73
C ALA A 291 -20.45 -27.24 -12.02
N GLY A 292 -21.66 -27.38 -12.58
CA GLY A 292 -22.11 -26.65 -13.76
C GLY A 292 -22.17 -25.14 -13.51
N ALA A 293 -22.76 -24.74 -12.37
CA ALA A 293 -22.86 -23.35 -11.95
C ALA A 293 -21.47 -22.71 -11.75
N ALA A 294 -20.58 -23.38 -11.00
CA ALA A 294 -19.21 -22.92 -10.76
C ALA A 294 -18.43 -22.71 -12.07
N LEU A 295 -18.63 -23.59 -13.06
CA LEU A 295 -17.99 -23.49 -14.36
C LEU A 295 -18.49 -22.28 -15.17
N VAL A 296 -19.80 -22.00 -15.13
CA VAL A 296 -20.39 -20.81 -15.77
C VAL A 296 -19.92 -19.53 -15.07
N GLN A 297 -19.84 -19.55 -13.74
CA GLN A 297 -19.36 -18.43 -12.94
C GLN A 297 -17.89 -18.13 -13.22
N LEU A 298 -17.02 -19.15 -13.30
CA LEU A 298 -15.62 -18.99 -13.75
C LEU A 298 -15.52 -18.31 -15.12
N GLN A 299 -16.34 -18.73 -16.08
CA GLN A 299 -16.38 -18.13 -17.41
C GLN A 299 -16.83 -16.66 -17.35
N ALA A 300 -17.86 -16.35 -16.57
CA ALA A 300 -18.36 -14.99 -16.39
C ALA A 300 -17.31 -14.08 -15.75
N THR A 301 -16.67 -14.52 -14.67
CA THR A 301 -15.60 -13.80 -13.97
C THR A 301 -14.40 -13.56 -14.89
N TRP A 302 -13.99 -14.56 -15.70
CA TRP A 302 -12.94 -14.39 -16.70
C TRP A 302 -13.28 -13.30 -17.73
N ARG A 303 -14.50 -13.33 -18.27
CA ARG A 303 -14.96 -12.33 -19.25
C ARG A 303 -14.98 -10.93 -18.65
N GLN A 304 -15.52 -10.78 -17.44
CA GLN A 304 -15.53 -9.52 -16.71
C GLN A 304 -14.10 -9.01 -16.47
N TRP A 305 -13.18 -9.90 -16.09
CA TRP A 305 -11.77 -9.55 -15.89
C TRP A 305 -11.08 -9.14 -17.19
N CYS A 306 -11.40 -9.77 -18.32
CA CYS A 306 -10.89 -9.35 -19.63
C CYS A 306 -11.44 -7.99 -20.06
N ARG A 307 -12.73 -7.71 -19.80
CA ARG A 307 -13.37 -6.42 -20.13
C ARG A 307 -12.84 -5.26 -19.29
N SER A 308 -12.46 -5.49 -18.02
CA SER A 308 -11.83 -4.46 -17.19
C SER A 308 -10.46 -4.01 -17.74
N HIS A 309 -9.86 -4.81 -18.61
CA HIS A 309 -8.60 -4.52 -19.31
C HIS A 309 -8.81 -3.94 -20.71
N ALA A 310 -10.06 -3.72 -21.15
CA ALA A 310 -10.33 -3.09 -22.44
C ALA A 310 -9.97 -1.60 -22.38
N PRO A 311 -9.36 -1.03 -23.44
CA PRO A 311 -9.14 0.41 -23.52
C PRO A 311 -10.49 1.14 -23.45
N ALA A 312 -10.53 2.30 -22.78
CA ALA A 312 -11.74 3.04 -22.41
C ALA A 312 -12.63 3.56 -23.58
N GLY A 313 -12.45 3.06 -24.81
CA GLY A 313 -13.21 3.44 -26.00
C GLY A 313 -14.10 2.36 -26.61
N THR A 314 -14.09 1.11 -26.12
CA THR A 314 -14.82 -0.01 -26.76
C THR A 314 -16.13 -0.40 -26.08
N ALA A 315 -16.48 0.21 -24.94
CA ALA A 315 -17.64 -0.18 -24.13
C ALA A 315 -19.01 0.34 -24.61
N LEU A 316 -19.09 1.02 -25.76
CA LEU A 316 -20.32 1.58 -26.33
C LEU A 316 -20.69 0.91 -27.66
N ARG A 317 -20.95 -0.41 -27.62
CA ARG A 317 -21.81 -1.11 -28.59
C ARG A 317 -22.47 -2.29 -27.89
N ALA A 318 -23.39 -1.98 -26.99
CA ALA A 318 -24.44 -2.94 -26.65
C ALA A 318 -25.49 -2.85 -27.77
N ASP A 319 -25.65 -3.93 -28.53
CA ASP A 319 -26.73 -4.08 -29.52
C ASP A 319 -28.10 -3.93 -28.82
N PRO A 320 -29.06 -3.19 -29.41
CA PRO A 320 -30.44 -3.21 -28.93
C PRO A 320 -31.04 -4.60 -29.19
N LEU A 321 -31.64 -5.19 -28.16
CA LEU A 321 -32.42 -6.44 -28.25
C LEU A 321 -33.50 -6.33 -29.35
N PRO A 322 -33.66 -7.34 -30.22
CA PRO A 322 -34.72 -7.35 -31.21
C PRO A 322 -36.06 -7.73 -30.58
N GLY A 323 -37.06 -6.86 -30.70
CA GLY A 323 -38.48 -7.23 -30.66
C GLY A 323 -39.18 -7.07 -29.32
N ALA A 324 -39.96 -6.00 -29.21
CA ALA A 324 -41.23 -6.01 -28.49
C ALA A 324 -42.21 -5.08 -29.22
N GLY A 325 -42.73 -5.58 -30.34
CA GLY A 325 -43.97 -5.06 -30.91
C GLY A 325 -45.13 -5.87 -30.36
N ARG A 326 -46.06 -5.20 -29.69
CA ARG A 326 -47.51 -5.40 -29.81
C ARG A 326 -48.19 -4.08 -29.56
#